data_AF-A0A2T3J7H2-F1
#
_entry.id   AF-A0A2T3J7H2-F1
#
_cell.length_a   1.000
_cell.length_b   1.000
_cell.length_c   1.000
_cell.angle_alpha   90.00
_cell.angle_beta   90.00
_cell.angle_gamma   90.00
#
_symmetry.space_group_name_H-M   'P 1'
#
loop_
_entity.id
_entity.type
_entity.pdbx_description
1 polymer ?
#
loop_
_entity_poly.entity_id
_entity_poly.type
_entity_poly.pdbx_seq_one_letter_code
_entity_poly.pdbx_strand_id
1 'polypeptide(L)'
;MDYEFKKNTLDGSYHATFSMGHEIIGRWLIEEVGKDFEKMDTILSQIGALKNSTKEWRLLGDDLSLILQDHEAIIQANYLFSEEEEDFDEDMHFYDEESVSCCGFEDFELVLQAWRAFVTRF
;
A
#
# COMPACT_ATOMS: atom_id res chain seq x y z
N MET A 1 -4.85 7.40 10.54
CA MET A 1 -4.89 7.80 9.12
C MET A 1 -6.33 7.95 8.69
N ASP A 2 -6.67 9.02 7.98
CA ASP A 2 -8.04 9.25 7.48
C ASP A 2 -8.13 8.90 5.99
N TYR A 3 -9.27 8.35 5.56
CA TYR A 3 -9.48 7.95 4.17
C TYR A 3 -10.95 8.00 3.75
N GLU A 4 -11.18 8.12 2.44
CA GLU A 4 -12.49 8.08 1.81
C GLU A 4 -12.46 7.23 0.53
N PHE A 5 -13.44 6.34 0.37
CA PHE A 5 -13.62 5.54 -0.85
C PHE A 5 -14.88 5.95 -1.60
N LYS A 6 -14.75 6.12 -2.93
CA LYS A 6 -15.84 6.49 -3.83
C LYS A 6 -15.87 5.63 -5.07
N LYS A 7 -17.07 5.34 -5.57
CA LYS A 7 -17.26 4.71 -6.88
C LYS A 7 -17.89 5.75 -7.79
N ASN A 8 -17.25 6.01 -8.92
CA ASN A 8 -17.85 6.81 -9.97
C ASN A 8 -18.97 5.97 -10.62
N THR A 9 -20.20 6.45 -10.53
CA THR A 9 -21.38 5.74 -11.06
C THR A 9 -21.51 5.85 -12.58
N LEU A 10 -20.75 6.74 -13.22
CA LEU A 10 -20.79 6.95 -14.67
C LEU A 10 -19.94 5.93 -15.42
N ASP A 11 -18.70 5.70 -14.97
CA ASP A 11 -17.73 4.80 -15.61
C ASP A 11 -17.41 3.54 -14.80
N GLY A 12 -17.87 3.46 -13.54
CA GLY A 12 -17.65 2.32 -12.65
C GLY A 12 -16.29 2.32 -11.94
N SER A 13 -15.45 3.34 -12.15
CA SER A 13 -14.12 3.45 -11.55
C SER A 13 -14.17 3.66 -10.04
N TYR A 14 -13.17 3.14 -9.33
CA TYR A 14 -13.00 3.33 -7.89
C TYR A 14 -11.97 4.43 -7.62
N HIS A 15 -12.21 5.18 -6.55
CA HIS A 15 -11.34 6.23 -6.07
C HIS A 15 -11.11 6.03 -4.58
N ALA A 16 -9.88 6.23 -4.14
CA ALA A 16 -9.45 6.13 -2.77
C ALA A 16 -8.56 7.33 -2.45
N THR A 17 -8.96 8.12 -1.46
CA THR A 17 -8.26 9.35 -1.06
C THR A 17 -7.86 9.22 0.40
N PHE A 18 -6.61 9.58 0.70
CA PHE A 18 -6.02 9.46 2.03
C PHE A 18 -5.49 10.82 2.51
N SER A 19 -5.33 10.97 3.82
CA SER A 19 -4.67 12.13 4.43
C SER A 19 -3.19 12.23 4.03
N MET A 20 -2.61 13.42 4.20
CA MET A 20 -1.20 13.73 3.89
C MET A 20 -0.22 12.71 4.48
N GLY A 21 0.70 12.20 3.64
CA GLY A 21 1.69 11.17 3.96
C GLY A 21 1.18 9.74 3.72
N HIS A 22 -0.04 9.57 3.21
CA HIS A 22 -0.68 8.26 2.99
C HIS A 22 -1.36 8.14 1.61
N GLU A 23 -1.19 9.13 0.73
CA GLU A 23 -1.84 9.21 -0.58
C GLU A 23 -1.56 7.99 -1.46
N ILE A 24 -0.31 7.51 -1.47
CA ILE A 24 0.11 6.37 -2.28
C ILE A 24 -0.61 5.07 -1.92
N ILE A 25 -1.14 4.96 -0.69
CA ILE A 25 -1.95 3.81 -0.28
C ILE A 25 -3.21 3.72 -1.14
N GLY A 26 -3.85 4.86 -1.43
CA GLY A 26 -5.03 4.90 -2.30
C GLY A 26 -4.72 4.47 -3.72
N ARG A 27 -3.57 4.91 -4.25
CA ARG A 27 -3.09 4.50 -5.56
C ARG A 27 -2.80 2.99 -5.60
N TRP A 28 -2.06 2.46 -4.63
CA TRP A 28 -1.76 1.03 -4.50
C TRP A 28 -3.02 0.17 -4.38
N LEU A 29 -4.03 0.61 -3.61
CA LEU A 29 -5.31 -0.11 -3.53
C LEU A 29 -6.03 -0.20 -4.88
N ILE A 30 -5.97 0.85 -5.71
CA ILE A 30 -6.65 0.88 -7.01
C ILE A 30 -5.86 0.10 -8.06
N GLU A 31 -4.56 0.35 -8.16
CA GLU A 31 -3.68 -0.15 -9.23
C GLU A 31 -3.24 -1.58 -8.97
N GLU A 32 -2.83 -1.90 -7.73
CA GLU A 32 -2.21 -3.19 -7.41
C GLU A 32 -3.19 -4.19 -6.81
N VAL A 33 -4.20 -3.73 -6.05
CA VAL A 33 -5.13 -4.62 -5.35
C VAL A 33 -6.47 -4.76 -6.08
N GLY A 34 -7.13 -3.66 -6.41
CA GLY A 34 -8.45 -3.65 -7.05
C GLY A 34 -9.46 -4.54 -6.32
N LYS A 35 -10.00 -5.54 -7.04
CA LYS A 35 -10.95 -6.55 -6.54
C LYS A 35 -10.32 -7.93 -6.30
N ASP A 36 -9.00 -8.00 -6.20
CA ASP A 36 -8.31 -9.26 -5.95
C ASP A 36 -8.46 -9.67 -4.47
N PHE A 37 -9.55 -10.39 -4.18
CA PHE A 37 -9.85 -10.84 -2.83
C PHE A 37 -8.84 -11.86 -2.29
N GLU A 38 -8.23 -12.67 -3.16
CA GLU A 38 -7.20 -13.63 -2.74
C GLU A 38 -5.92 -12.90 -2.32
N LYS A 39 -5.55 -11.83 -3.04
CA LYS A 39 -4.45 -10.95 -2.65
C LYS A 39 -4.74 -10.26 -1.31
N MET A 40 -5.95 -9.73 -1.10
CA MET A 40 -6.33 -9.16 0.20
C MET A 40 -6.23 -10.18 1.34
N ASP A 41 -6.74 -11.40 1.13
CA ASP A 41 -6.67 -12.49 2.12
C ASP A 41 -5.22 -12.87 2.43
N THR A 42 -4.37 -12.94 1.41
CA THR A 42 -2.94 -13.20 1.57
C THR A 42 -2.28 -12.13 2.43
N ILE A 43 -2.53 -10.86 2.16
CA ILE A 43 -1.94 -9.74 2.90
C ILE A 43 -2.38 -9.76 4.36
N LEU A 44 -3.68 -9.91 4.64
CA LEU A 44 -4.20 -10.02 6.01
C LEU A 44 -3.58 -11.21 6.77
N SER A 45 -3.42 -12.35 6.09
CA SER A 45 -2.75 -13.51 6.68
C SER A 45 -1.28 -13.24 7.00
N GLN A 46 -0.56 -12.52 6.14
CA GLN A 46 0.85 -12.19 6.37
C GLN A 46 1.01 -11.20 7.52
N ILE A 47 0.16 -10.17 7.60
CA ILE A 47 0.15 -9.26 8.75
C ILE A 47 -0.03 -10.05 10.06
N GLY A 48 -1.00 -10.97 10.11
CA GLY A 48 -1.22 -11.83 11.28
C GLY A 48 -0.01 -12.72 11.61
N ALA A 49 0.65 -13.30 10.61
CA ALA A 49 1.84 -14.13 10.79
C ALA A 49 3.06 -13.35 11.30
N LEU A 50 3.15 -12.06 10.95
CA LEU A 50 4.30 -11.21 11.28
C LEU A 50 4.18 -10.50 12.63
N LYS A 51 3.03 -10.52 13.31
CA LYS A 51 2.82 -9.83 14.62
C LYS A 51 3.85 -10.18 15.71
N ASN A 52 4.49 -11.35 15.64
CA ASN A 52 5.54 -11.78 16.60
C ASN A 52 6.85 -12.18 15.89
N SER A 53 7.11 -11.62 14.71
CA SER A 53 8.22 -11.97 13.84
C SER A 53 9.05 -10.72 13.53
N THR A 54 10.35 -10.89 13.34
CA THR A 54 11.25 -9.85 12.78
C THR A 54 11.54 -10.09 11.31
N LYS A 55 10.76 -10.97 10.66
CA LYS A 55 10.90 -11.25 9.24
C LYS A 55 10.21 -10.15 8.44
N GLU A 56 10.82 -9.84 7.32
CA GLU A 56 10.21 -9.04 6.29
C GLU A 56 9.40 -9.94 5.34
N TRP A 57 8.29 -9.41 4.84
CA TRP A 57 7.58 -9.96 3.69
C TRP A 57 7.31 -8.85 2.68
N ARG A 58 7.55 -9.14 1.39
CA ARG A 58 7.31 -8.20 0.29
C ARG A 58 6.30 -8.75 -0.69
N LEU A 59 5.42 -7.88 -1.16
CA LEU A 59 4.54 -8.10 -2.29
C LEU A 59 4.87 -7.06 -3.36
N LEU A 60 5.59 -7.52 -4.39
CA LEU A 60 5.93 -6.69 -5.53
C LEU A 60 4.71 -6.50 -6.43
N GLY A 61 4.40 -5.25 -6.73
CA GLY A 61 3.44 -4.87 -7.76
C GLY A 61 4.13 -4.42 -9.05
N ASP A 62 3.34 -3.94 -10.00
CA ASP A 62 3.87 -3.44 -11.28
C ASP A 62 4.58 -2.09 -11.07
N ASP A 63 3.91 -1.15 -10.41
CA ASP A 63 4.44 0.20 -10.14
C ASP A 63 4.70 0.43 -8.65
N LEU A 64 3.95 -0.23 -7.76
CA LEU A 64 3.99 -0.01 -6.33
C LEU A 64 4.14 -1.34 -5.56
N SER A 65 5.01 -1.36 -4.56
CA SER A 65 5.24 -2.54 -3.71
C SER A 65 4.76 -2.32 -2.29
N LEU A 66 4.29 -3.40 -1.66
CA LEU A 66 4.00 -3.47 -0.22
C LEU A 66 5.12 -4.24 0.49
N ILE A 67 5.63 -3.68 1.57
CA ILE A 67 6.60 -4.30 2.47
C ILE A 67 5.98 -4.35 3.87
N LEU A 68 6.01 -5.51 4.50
CA LEU A 68 5.58 -5.72 5.88
C LEU A 68 6.81 -6.10 6.72
N GLN A 69 7.18 -5.26 7.68
CA GLN A 69 8.30 -5.50 8.59
C GLN A 69 8.11 -4.70 9.87
N ASP A 70 8.68 -5.14 10.99
CA ASP A 70 8.74 -4.37 12.25
C ASP A 70 7.40 -3.72 12.68
N HIS A 71 6.30 -4.45 12.48
CA HIS A 71 4.92 -4.00 12.78
C HIS A 71 4.40 -2.84 11.92
N GLU A 72 5.09 -2.53 10.82
CA GLU A 72 4.81 -1.46 9.89
C GLU A 72 4.55 -2.00 8.47
N ALA A 73 3.55 -1.42 7.81
CA ALA A 73 3.24 -1.60 6.41
C ALA A 73 3.75 -0.39 5.64
N ILE A 74 4.67 -0.64 4.71
CA ILE A 74 5.30 0.35 3.86
C ILE A 74 4.81 0.13 2.43
N ILE A 75 4.23 1.16 1.83
CA ILE A 75 3.90 1.18 0.40
C ILE A 75 4.86 2.15 -0.27
N GLN A 76 5.53 1.72 -1.33
CA GLN A 76 6.49 2.55 -2.04
C GLN A 76 6.43 2.34 -3.54
N ALA A 77 6.83 3.37 -4.30
CA ALA A 77 7.01 3.27 -5.73
C ALA A 77 8.25 2.45 -6.11
N ASN A 78 8.11 1.61 -7.14
CA ASN A 78 9.17 0.70 -7.55
C ASN A 78 10.36 1.41 -8.20
N TYR A 79 10.16 2.58 -8.81
CA TYR A 79 11.27 3.34 -9.43
C TYR A 79 12.33 3.77 -8.40
N LEU A 80 11.97 3.87 -7.12
CA LEU A 80 12.92 4.12 -6.04
C LEU A 80 13.95 2.99 -5.89
N PHE A 81 13.61 1.75 -6.27
CA PHE A 81 14.57 0.64 -6.32
C PHE A 81 15.54 0.75 -7.50
N SER A 82 15.16 1.45 -8.58
CA SER A 82 16.00 1.60 -9.78
C SER A 82 17.11 2.64 -9.58
N GLU A 83 16.91 3.62 -8.71
CA GLU A 83 17.93 4.63 -8.36
C GLU A 83 19.01 4.06 -7.43
N GLU A 84 18.78 2.92 -6.78
CA GLU A 84 19.78 2.23 -5.95
C GLU A 84 20.81 1.41 -6.77
N GLU A 85 20.51 1.05 -8.03
CA GLU A 85 21.43 0.27 -8.89
C GLU A 85 22.40 1.15 -9.72
N GLU A 86 22.17 2.47 -9.82
CA GLU A 86 23.04 3.42 -10.52
C GLU A 86 23.87 4.26 -9.54
N ASP A 87 24.88 3.64 -8.92
CA ASP A 87 26.19 4.18 -8.48
C ASP A 87 26.35 5.73 -8.35
N PHE A 88 25.51 6.48 -7.62
CA PHE A 88 25.72 7.93 -7.42
C PHE A 88 25.19 8.48 -6.07
N ASP A 89 26.14 9.00 -5.29
CA ASP A 89 26.08 10.03 -4.23
C ASP A 89 25.09 9.88 -3.06
N GLU A 90 25.66 9.61 -1.87
CA GLU A 90 25.07 9.53 -0.52
C GLU A 90 24.29 10.78 -0.03
N ASP A 91 23.86 11.71 -0.88
CA ASP A 91 23.28 13.00 -0.45
C ASP A 91 22.05 13.48 -1.23
N MET A 92 21.41 12.64 -2.05
CA MET A 92 20.20 13.05 -2.79
C MET A 92 19.09 12.00 -2.76
N HIS A 93 18.63 11.65 -1.56
CA HIS A 93 17.34 10.97 -1.43
C HIS A 93 16.21 11.92 -1.88
N PHE A 94 15.76 11.78 -3.13
CA PHE A 94 14.47 12.28 -3.58
C PHE A 94 13.36 11.42 -2.98
N TYR A 95 13.21 11.44 -1.65
CA TYR A 95 11.96 11.05 -1.02
C TYR A 95 10.95 12.12 -1.38
N ASP A 96 10.30 11.97 -2.53
CA ASP A 96 9.01 12.60 -2.72
C ASP A 96 8.10 12.03 -1.63
N GLU A 97 7.60 12.86 -0.72
CA GLU A 97 6.75 12.42 0.39
C GLU A 97 5.48 11.70 -0.11
N GLU A 98 5.14 11.85 -1.39
CA GLU A 98 4.04 11.15 -2.07
C GLU A 98 4.44 9.78 -2.66
N SER A 99 5.73 9.41 -2.66
CA SER A 99 6.28 8.19 -3.26
C SER A 99 6.43 7.02 -2.30
N VAL A 100 6.30 7.28 -0.99
CA VAL A 100 6.37 6.29 0.09
C VAL A 100 5.36 6.64 1.17
N SER A 101 4.72 5.62 1.74
CA SER A 101 3.93 5.77 2.94
C SER A 101 4.20 4.63 3.91
N CYS A 102 4.18 4.95 5.20
CA CYS A 102 4.30 3.99 6.29
C CYS A 102 3.12 4.16 7.27
N CYS A 103 2.56 3.04 7.70
CA CYS A 103 1.58 2.99 8.78
C CYS A 103 1.71 1.68 9.57
N GLY A 104 1.20 1.65 10.79
CA GLY A 104 1.19 0.42 11.59
C GLY A 104 0.29 -0.65 10.99
N PHE A 105 0.58 -1.92 11.27
CA PHE A 105 -0.23 -3.06 10.84
C PHE A 105 -1.72 -2.91 11.19
N GLU A 106 -2.04 -2.38 12.37
CA GLU A 106 -3.44 -2.22 12.80
C GLU A 106 -4.21 -1.24 11.92
N ASP A 107 -3.59 -0.09 11.58
CA ASP A 107 -4.18 0.90 10.68
C ASP A 107 -4.34 0.31 9.27
N PHE A 108 -3.32 -0.41 8.79
CA PHE A 108 -3.35 -1.00 7.46
C PHE A 108 -4.37 -2.14 7.33
N GLU A 109 -4.52 -2.98 8.37
CA GLU A 109 -5.57 -4.02 8.45
C GLU A 109 -6.97 -3.39 8.33
N LEU A 110 -7.23 -2.29 9.05
CA LEU A 110 -8.51 -1.59 9.00
C LEU A 110 -8.82 -1.06 7.59
N VAL A 111 -7.81 -0.48 6.93
CA VAL A 111 -7.95 0.07 5.58
C VAL A 111 -8.23 -1.02 4.56
N LEU A 112 -7.49 -2.12 4.60
CA LEU A 112 -7.66 -3.23 3.67
C LEU A 112 -9.02 -3.91 3.84
N GLN A 113 -9.49 -4.06 5.08
CA GLN A 113 -10.84 -4.56 5.37
C GLN A 113 -11.92 -3.59 4.88
N ALA A 114 -11.75 -2.28 5.11
CA ALA A 114 -12.68 -1.27 4.63
C ALA A 114 -12.75 -1.25 3.09
N TRP A 115 -11.59 -1.36 2.42
CA TRP A 115 -11.51 -1.45 0.96
C TRP A 115 -12.23 -2.69 0.45
N ARG A 116 -11.96 -3.86 1.04
CA ARG A 116 -12.65 -5.11 0.72
C ARG A 116 -14.17 -4.97 0.83
N ALA A 117 -14.66 -4.42 1.95
CA ALA A 117 -16.08 -4.23 2.17
C ALA A 117 -16.69 -3.28 1.13
N PHE A 118 -15.98 -2.21 0.79
CA PHE A 118 -16.39 -1.22 -0.19
C PHE A 118 -16.50 -1.82 -1.61
N VAL A 119 -15.49 -2.54 -2.10
CA VAL A 119 -15.52 -3.14 -3.45
C VAL A 119 -16.37 -4.41 -3.53
N THR A 120 -16.75 -5.01 -2.40
CA THR A 120 -17.76 -6.07 -2.36
C THR A 120 -19.17 -5.51 -2.53
N ARG A 121 -19.43 -4.32 -1.97
CA ARG A 121 -20.73 -3.65 -2.04
C ARG A 121 -21.07 -3.15 -3.45
N PHE A 122 -20.06 -2.87 -4.28
CA PHE A 122 -20.23 -2.24 -5.59
C PHE A 122 -19.48 -2.97 -6.70
#